data_AF-A0A7J6VIG6-F1
#
_entry.id   AF-A0A7J6VIG6-F1
#
_cell.length_a   1.000
_cell.length_b   1.000
_cell.length_c   1.000
_cell.angle_alpha   90.00
_cell.angle_beta   90.00
_cell.angle_gamma   90.00
#
_symmetry.space_group_name_H-M   'P 1'
#
loop_
_entity.id
_entity.type
_entity.pdbx_description
1 polymer ?
#
loop_
_entity_poly.entity_id
_entity_poly.type
_entity_poly.pdbx_seq_one_letter_code
_entity_poly.pdbx_strand_id
1 'polypeptide(L)'
;MRAPIAVLCVFLVIFCQEAFCSFSPPSSKSREYYAKFKNIIAAKSKPLVNLQANGLKQDGRVFYPIGYGADPTGAKDSSAAILNALADAFKVSSGLELLRGVHDLGGAVIDLQGASYKIDHPIRLPAQGGGNVV
;
A
#
# COMPACT_ATOMS: atom_id res chain seq x y z
N MET A 1 36.13 47.01 -15.76
CA MET A 1 35.72 45.65 -16.17
C MET A 1 35.76 44.73 -14.94
N ARG A 2 34.67 44.55 -14.20
CA ARG A 2 34.62 43.75 -12.93
C ARG A 2 33.30 42.97 -12.74
N ALA A 3 32.61 42.60 -13.82
CA ALA A 3 31.33 41.90 -13.77
C ALA A 3 31.34 40.36 -13.99
N PRO A 4 32.40 39.67 -14.49
CA PRO A 4 32.24 38.28 -14.92
C PRO A 4 32.20 37.26 -13.77
N ILE A 5 32.84 37.57 -12.64
CA ILE A 5 32.94 36.64 -11.49
C ILE A 5 31.60 36.54 -10.75
N ALA A 6 30.89 37.66 -10.58
CA ALA A 6 29.59 37.68 -9.91
C ALA A 6 28.55 36.84 -10.68
N VAL A 7 28.56 36.90 -12.01
CA VAL A 7 27.66 36.13 -12.87
C VAL A 7 27.97 34.63 -12.78
N LEU A 8 29.24 34.25 -12.80
CA LEU A 8 29.68 32.85 -12.62
C LEU A 8 29.25 32.30 -11.25
N CYS A 9 29.39 33.10 -10.18
CA CYS A 9 28.95 32.71 -8.84
C CYS A 9 27.43 32.50 -8.76
N VAL A 10 26.63 33.36 -9.41
CA VAL A 10 25.16 33.19 -9.44
C VAL A 10 24.78 31.91 -10.17
N PHE A 11 25.40 31.60 -11.31
CA PHE A 11 25.13 30.35 -12.02
C PHE A 11 25.53 29.11 -11.20
N LEU A 12 26.66 29.15 -10.49
CA LEU A 12 27.07 28.05 -9.62
C LEU A 12 26.08 27.82 -8.45
N VAL A 13 25.52 28.87 -7.87
CA VAL A 13 24.52 28.75 -6.80
C VAL A 13 23.21 28.14 -7.33
N ILE A 14 22.76 28.54 -8.52
CA ILE A 14 21.55 27.98 -9.15
C ILE A 14 21.73 26.49 -9.48
N PHE A 15 22.88 26.10 -10.04
CA PHE A 15 23.17 24.68 -10.33
C PHE A 15 23.31 23.82 -9.06
N CYS A 16 23.86 24.37 -7.97
CA CYS A 16 23.88 23.67 -6.69
C CYS A 16 22.48 23.45 -6.11
N GLN A 17 21.57 24.42 -6.26
CA GLN A 17 20.22 24.33 -5.68
C GLN A 17 19.40 23.18 -6.28
N GLU A 18 19.46 22.95 -7.59
CA GLU A 18 18.78 21.82 -8.26
C GLU A 18 19.31 20.45 -7.78
N ALA A 19 20.62 20.36 -7.49
CA ALA A 19 21.23 19.12 -6.99
C ALA A 19 20.86 18.83 -5.52
N PHE A 20 20.62 19.85 -4.70
CA PHE A 20 20.34 19.70 -3.27
C PHE A 20 18.84 19.71 -2.92
N CYS A 21 17.98 20.39 -3.69
CA CYS A 21 16.54 20.44 -3.41
C CYS A 21 15.82 19.10 -3.63
N SER A 22 16.42 18.17 -4.36
CA SER A 22 15.89 16.81 -4.54
C SER A 22 16.43 15.78 -3.52
N PHE A 23 17.44 16.13 -2.74
CA PHE A 23 18.03 15.24 -1.73
C PHE A 23 17.48 15.57 -0.34
N SER A 24 16.20 15.29 -0.10
CA SER A 24 15.77 15.02 1.27
C SER A 24 16.22 13.59 1.61
N PRO A 25 17.24 13.39 2.46
CA PRO A 25 17.56 12.05 2.92
C PRO A 25 16.31 11.47 3.61
N PRO A 26 15.92 10.22 3.30
CA PRO A 26 14.74 9.62 3.90
C PRO A 26 14.86 9.69 5.43
N SER A 27 13.80 10.17 6.09
CA SER A 27 13.81 10.47 7.51
C SER A 27 14.29 9.27 8.33
N SER A 28 15.14 9.49 9.34
CA SER A 28 15.70 8.44 10.19
C SER A 28 14.63 7.52 10.80
N LYS A 29 13.47 8.07 11.14
CA LYS A 29 12.33 7.31 11.68
C LYS A 29 11.79 6.26 10.70
N SER A 30 11.65 6.58 9.41
CA SER A 30 11.18 5.61 8.40
C SER A 30 12.10 4.38 8.34
N ARG A 31 13.42 4.59 8.37
CA ARG A 31 14.41 3.51 8.41
C ARG A 31 14.33 2.72 9.71
N GLU A 32 14.13 3.40 10.85
CA GLU A 32 13.96 2.74 12.14
C GLU A 32 12.73 1.82 12.16
N TYR A 33 11.57 2.28 11.67
CA TYR A 33 10.37 1.45 11.56
C TYR A 33 10.59 0.26 10.64
N TYR A 34 11.27 0.47 9.51
CA TYR A 34 11.57 -0.61 8.56
C TYR A 34 12.50 -1.67 9.17
N ALA A 35 13.50 -1.25 9.95
CA ALA A 35 14.39 -2.17 10.66
C ALA A 35 13.64 -2.97 11.74
N LYS A 36 12.78 -2.32 12.53
CA LYS A 36 11.93 -3.00 13.52
C LYS A 36 11.01 -4.03 12.86
N PHE A 37 10.41 -3.68 11.73
CA PHE A 37 9.54 -4.57 10.97
C PHE A 37 10.29 -5.79 10.43
N LYS A 38 11.49 -5.61 9.85
CA LYS A 38 12.34 -6.72 9.40
C LYS A 38 12.66 -7.70 10.51
N ASN A 39 12.98 -7.21 11.70
CA ASN A 39 13.27 -8.06 12.86
C ASN A 39 12.05 -8.87 13.32
N ILE A 40 10.85 -8.28 13.27
CA ILE A 40 9.59 -8.97 13.63
C ILE A 40 9.27 -10.09 12.62
N ILE A 41 9.45 -9.84 11.32
CA ILE A 41 9.25 -10.88 10.29
C ILE A 41 10.23 -12.03 10.49
N ALA A 42 11.51 -11.72 10.67
CA ALA A 42 12.55 -12.74 10.87
C ALA A 42 12.30 -13.61 12.12
N ALA A 43 11.68 -13.04 13.16
CA ALA A 43 11.37 -13.74 14.40
C ALA A 43 10.07 -14.57 14.38
N LYS A 44 9.18 -14.37 13.40
CA LYS A 44 7.83 -14.96 13.39
C LYS A 44 7.58 -15.86 12.18
N SER A 45 8.37 -16.92 12.03
CA SER A 45 8.04 -18.01 11.08
C SER A 45 7.11 -19.03 11.72
N LYS A 46 5.81 -18.71 11.84
CA LYS A 46 4.78 -19.76 11.91
C LYS A 46 4.32 -20.06 10.48
N PRO A 47 4.31 -21.32 10.05
CA PRO A 47 3.92 -21.67 8.69
C PRO A 47 2.47 -21.23 8.46
N LEU A 48 2.24 -20.63 7.28
CA LEU A 48 0.93 -20.27 6.77
C LEU A 48 0.02 -21.49 6.90
N VAL A 49 -1.06 -21.31 7.67
CA VAL A 49 -2.11 -22.31 7.79
C VAL A 49 -2.63 -22.62 6.39
N ASN A 50 -2.83 -23.91 6.14
CA ASN A 50 -3.32 -24.67 4.99
C ASN A 50 -4.56 -24.12 4.21
N LEU A 51 -4.73 -22.80 4.06
CA LEU A 51 -5.74 -22.16 3.20
C LEU A 51 -5.28 -22.06 1.74
N GLN A 52 -3.97 -22.14 1.49
CA GLN A 52 -3.37 -22.19 0.15
C GLN A 52 -3.93 -23.35 -0.71
N ALA A 53 -4.45 -24.41 -0.10
CA ALA A 53 -4.96 -25.57 -0.81
C ALA A 53 -6.35 -25.39 -1.44
N ASN A 54 -7.17 -24.42 -0.99
CA ASN A 54 -8.58 -24.34 -1.40
C ASN A 54 -8.98 -23.11 -2.23
N GLY A 55 -8.08 -22.15 -2.48
CA GLY A 55 -8.35 -21.04 -3.40
C GLY A 55 -9.60 -20.20 -3.05
N LEU A 56 -10.01 -20.19 -1.78
CA LEU A 56 -11.19 -19.45 -1.34
C LEU A 56 -10.94 -17.95 -1.47
N LYS A 57 -11.76 -17.29 -2.29
CA LYS A 57 -11.73 -15.84 -2.48
C LYS A 57 -12.30 -15.09 -1.27
N GLN A 58 -13.31 -15.67 -0.64
CA GLN A 58 -14.02 -15.05 0.46
C GLN A 58 -14.62 -16.08 1.42
N ASP A 59 -14.80 -15.67 2.67
CA ASP A 59 -15.63 -16.32 3.68
C ASP A 59 -16.52 -15.26 4.34
N GLY A 60 -17.83 -15.32 4.10
CA GLY A 60 -18.76 -14.27 4.49
C GLY A 60 -18.41 -12.91 3.90
N ARG A 61 -18.04 -11.94 4.75
CA ARG A 61 -17.59 -10.59 4.34
C ARG A 61 -16.07 -10.42 4.42
N VAL A 62 -15.33 -11.52 4.59
CA VAL A 62 -13.87 -11.55 4.63
C VAL A 62 -13.34 -11.95 3.25
N PHE A 63 -12.48 -11.14 2.67
CA PHE A 63 -11.91 -11.29 1.34
C PHE A 63 -10.41 -11.55 1.44
N TYR A 64 -9.93 -12.59 0.75
CA TYR A 64 -8.55 -13.04 0.81
C TYR A 64 -7.82 -12.73 -0.49
N PRO A 65 -6.85 -11.79 -0.54
CA PRO A 65 -6.14 -11.46 -1.78
C PRO A 65 -5.44 -12.65 -2.45
N ILE A 66 -5.04 -13.68 -1.69
CA ILE A 66 -4.46 -14.92 -2.24
C ILE A 66 -5.44 -15.60 -3.20
N GLY A 67 -6.75 -15.62 -2.89
CA GLY A 67 -7.79 -16.14 -3.78
C GLY A 67 -7.98 -15.34 -5.07
N TYR A 68 -7.45 -14.11 -5.10
CA TYR A 68 -7.43 -13.23 -6.28
C TYR A 68 -6.09 -13.28 -7.05
N GLY A 69 -5.19 -14.18 -6.67
CA GLY A 69 -3.89 -14.36 -7.32
C GLY A 69 -2.76 -13.52 -6.72
N ALA A 70 -2.93 -12.97 -5.51
CA ALA A 70 -1.84 -12.30 -4.81
C ALA A 70 -0.74 -13.30 -4.43
N ASP A 71 0.51 -12.85 -4.45
CA ASP A 71 1.66 -13.64 -4.08
C ASP A 71 2.01 -13.41 -2.59
N PRO A 72 1.72 -14.38 -1.69
CA PRO A 72 1.98 -14.25 -0.25
C PRO A 72 3.47 -14.27 0.12
N THR A 73 4.36 -14.53 -0.85
CA THR A 73 5.82 -14.53 -0.63
C THR A 73 6.45 -13.15 -0.81
N GLY A 74 5.76 -12.22 -1.47
CA GLY A 74 6.28 -10.88 -1.78
C GLY A 74 7.29 -10.85 -2.94
N ALA A 75 7.42 -11.93 -3.71
CA ALA A 75 8.32 -11.97 -4.86
C ALA A 75 7.71 -11.26 -6.08
N LYS A 76 6.39 -11.39 -6.29
CA LYS A 76 5.66 -10.83 -7.42
C LYS A 76 4.67 -9.75 -6.99
N ASP A 77 4.37 -8.84 -7.92
CA ASP A 77 3.38 -7.78 -7.69
C ASP A 77 2.01 -8.39 -7.34
N SER A 78 1.44 -7.93 -6.24
CA SER A 78 0.13 -8.34 -5.73
C SER A 78 -0.90 -7.22 -5.80
N SER A 79 -0.54 -6.06 -6.37
CA SER A 79 -1.38 -4.86 -6.41
C SER A 79 -2.72 -5.12 -7.10
N ALA A 80 -2.71 -5.76 -8.27
CA ALA A 80 -3.94 -6.05 -9.02
C ALA A 80 -4.86 -7.03 -8.29
N ALA A 81 -4.29 -8.05 -7.64
CA ALA A 81 -5.07 -9.03 -6.88
C ALA A 81 -5.75 -8.39 -5.67
N ILE A 82 -5.04 -7.51 -4.95
CA ILE A 82 -5.60 -6.76 -3.83
C ILE A 82 -6.71 -5.80 -4.30
N LEU A 83 -6.51 -5.12 -5.43
CA LEU A 83 -7.55 -4.27 -6.02
C LEU A 83 -8.80 -5.07 -6.44
N ASN A 84 -8.62 -6.28 -6.96
CA ASN A 84 -9.75 -7.15 -7.30
C ASN A 84 -10.51 -7.62 -6.05
N ALA A 85 -9.78 -8.01 -4.99
CA ALA A 85 -10.38 -8.35 -3.70
C ALA A 85 -11.17 -7.17 -3.13
N LEU A 86 -10.60 -5.96 -3.21
CA LEU A 86 -11.24 -4.73 -2.78
C LEU A 86 -12.49 -4.42 -3.61
N ALA A 87 -12.43 -4.55 -4.94
CA ALA A 87 -13.57 -4.30 -5.80
C ALA A 87 -14.75 -5.23 -5.47
N ASP A 88 -14.48 -6.49 -5.14
CA ASP A 88 -15.52 -7.43 -4.69
C ASP A 88 -16.03 -7.11 -3.28
N ALA A 89 -15.15 -6.71 -2.36
CA ALA A 89 -15.56 -6.27 -1.03
C ALA A 89 -16.55 -5.09 -1.06
N PHE A 90 -16.35 -4.15 -1.99
CA PHE A 90 -17.25 -3.00 -2.18
C PHE A 90 -18.59 -3.35 -2.84
N LYS A 91 -18.73 -4.54 -3.43
CA LYS A 91 -20.03 -5.03 -3.94
C LYS A 91 -20.91 -5.58 -2.83
N VAL A 92 -20.34 -5.91 -1.67
CA VAL A 92 -21.10 -6.44 -0.53
C VAL A 92 -21.79 -5.29 0.20
N SER A 93 -22.87 -4.79 -0.38
CA SER A 93 -23.74 -3.80 0.24
C SER A 93 -24.77 -4.48 1.15
N SER A 94 -25.06 -3.88 2.30
CA SER A 94 -26.24 -4.24 3.12
C SER A 94 -27.56 -3.72 2.53
N GLY A 95 -27.52 -3.00 1.41
CA GLY A 95 -28.66 -2.28 0.82
C GLY A 95 -28.98 -0.98 1.55
N LEU A 96 -28.23 -0.64 2.59
CA LEU A 96 -28.34 0.59 3.36
C LEU A 96 -27.26 1.57 2.94
N GLU A 97 -27.54 2.86 3.14
CA GLU A 97 -26.57 3.94 2.97
C GLU A 97 -26.33 4.61 4.33
N LEU A 98 -25.07 4.85 4.67
CA LEU A 98 -24.70 5.61 5.87
C LEU A 98 -24.99 7.10 5.68
N LEU A 99 -24.75 7.59 4.46
CA LEU A 99 -25.04 8.92 3.95
C LEU A 99 -25.35 8.80 2.46
N ARG A 100 -25.98 9.82 1.86
CA ARG A 100 -26.29 9.83 0.42
C ARG A 100 -25.03 9.52 -0.39
N GLY A 101 -25.05 8.39 -1.10
CA GLY A 101 -23.93 7.94 -1.94
C GLY A 101 -22.77 7.29 -1.18
N VAL A 102 -22.95 6.91 0.09
CA VAL A 102 -22.00 6.11 0.88
C VAL A 102 -22.69 4.83 1.33
N HIS A 103 -22.39 3.73 0.63
CA HIS A 103 -23.00 2.43 0.94
C HIS A 103 -22.44 1.85 2.25
N ASP A 104 -23.34 1.25 3.03
CA ASP A 104 -22.96 0.45 4.18
C ASP A 104 -22.48 -0.95 3.70
N LEU A 105 -21.19 -1.18 3.89
CA LEU A 105 -20.53 -2.45 3.55
C LEU A 105 -20.62 -3.48 4.69
N GLY A 106 -21.23 -3.13 5.83
CA GLY A 106 -21.46 -4.03 6.96
C GLY A 106 -20.19 -4.65 7.53
N GLY A 107 -19.07 -3.93 7.50
CA GLY A 107 -17.79 -4.40 8.02
C GLY A 107 -17.06 -5.41 7.11
N ALA A 108 -17.04 -5.18 5.80
CA ALA A 108 -16.21 -5.98 4.89
C ALA A 108 -14.72 -5.89 5.28
N VAL A 109 -14.03 -7.03 5.28
CA VAL A 109 -12.62 -7.16 5.72
C VAL A 109 -11.79 -7.71 4.57
N ILE A 110 -10.66 -7.08 4.28
CA ILE A 110 -9.61 -7.66 3.44
C ILE A 110 -8.58 -8.28 4.37
N ASP A 111 -8.53 -9.61 4.45
CA ASP A 111 -7.60 -10.32 5.32
C ASP A 111 -6.34 -10.72 4.54
N LEU A 112 -5.20 -10.14 4.94
CA LEU A 112 -3.88 -10.40 4.35
C LEU A 112 -3.23 -11.68 4.92
N GLN A 113 -3.82 -12.30 5.93
CA GLN A 113 -3.38 -13.56 6.53
C GLN A 113 -1.93 -13.56 7.06
N GLY A 114 -1.39 -12.37 7.34
CA GLY A 114 -0.03 -12.19 7.86
C GLY A 114 1.08 -12.54 6.87
N ALA A 115 0.80 -12.58 5.56
CA ALA A 115 1.80 -12.84 4.53
C ALA A 115 2.51 -11.56 4.04
N SER A 116 3.52 -11.71 3.19
CA SER A 116 4.23 -10.57 2.58
C SER A 116 3.71 -10.35 1.16
N TYR A 117 3.25 -9.14 0.85
CA TYR A 117 2.75 -8.79 -0.47
C TYR A 117 3.53 -7.62 -1.02
N LYS A 118 4.03 -7.77 -2.25
CA LYS A 118 4.68 -6.69 -2.97
C LYS A 118 3.63 -5.80 -3.61
N ILE A 119 3.77 -4.49 -3.43
CA ILE A 119 2.87 -3.48 -4.00
C ILE A 119 3.70 -2.60 -4.94
N ASP A 120 3.57 -2.83 -6.24
CA ASP A 120 4.23 -2.01 -7.26
C ASP A 120 3.32 -0.85 -7.75
N HIS A 121 2.01 -0.93 -7.50
CA HIS A 121 1.03 0.08 -7.92
C HIS A 121 0.18 0.57 -6.74
N PRO A 122 -0.21 1.87 -6.70
CA PRO A 122 -1.03 2.39 -5.61
C PRO A 122 -2.39 1.67 -5.49
N ILE A 123 -2.74 1.26 -4.27
CA ILE A 123 -4.07 0.72 -3.97
C ILE A 123 -5.05 1.89 -3.83
N ARG A 124 -5.87 2.10 -4.87
CA ARG A 124 -6.88 3.15 -4.91
C ARG A 124 -8.23 2.60 -4.48
N LEU A 125 -8.81 3.21 -3.45
CA LEU A 125 -10.17 2.89 -3.03
C LEU A 125 -11.18 3.48 -4.03
N PRO A 126 -12.31 2.79 -4.28
CA PRO A 126 -13.38 3.31 -5.13
C PRO A 126 -13.92 4.66 -4.64
N ALA A 127 -14.09 5.61 -5.56
CA ALA A 127 -14.59 6.96 -5.24
C ALA A 127 -16.05 6.98 -4.79
N GLN A 128 -16.80 5.92 -5.09
CA GLN A 128 -18.22 5.75 -4.71
C GLN A 128 -18.39 5.45 -3.21
N GLY A 129 -17.30 5.40 -2.44
CA GLY A 129 -17.32 5.37 -0.99
C GLY A 129 -17.62 3.98 -0.40
N GLY A 130 -16.82 3.62 0.59
CA GLY A 130 -17.25 2.85 1.75
C GLY A 130 -17.19 3.83 2.93
N GLY A 131 -17.80 3.51 4.06
CA GLY A 131 -17.71 4.36 5.25
C GLY A 131 -16.27 4.47 5.78
N ASN A 132 -16.07 4.16 7.06
CA ASN A 132 -14.73 4.18 7.64
C ASN A 132 -13.87 3.03 7.08
N VAL A 133 -12.59 3.31 6.81
CA VAL A 133 -11.58 2.30 6.45
C VAL A 133 -10.54 2.28 7.57
N VAL A 134 -10.35 1.10 8.17
CA VAL A 134 -9.50 0.90 9.37
C VAL A 134 -8.38 -0.09 9.12
#